data_AF-A0A150GK05-F1
#
_entry.id   AF-A0A150GK05-F1
#
_cell.length_a   1.000
_cell.length_b   1.000
_cell.length_c   1.000
_cell.angle_alpha   90.00
_cell.angle_beta   90.00
_cell.angle_gamma   90.00
#
_symmetry.space_group_name_H-M   'P 1'
#
loop_
_entity.id
_entity.type
_entity.pdbx_description
1 polymer ?
#
loop_
_entity_poly.entity_id
_entity_poly.type
_entity_poly.pdbx_seq_one_letter_code
_entity_poly.pdbx_strand_id
1 'polypeptide(L)'
;MAMSSTAAQLAGQLLTAAAFVSPVCFNQVCQEATDRAFLIALSIPLLVGAVAAAVVLRPPPRELTESGRVFEDPVTGTRFEAPEGVTPERDKNGDLAFRPISYTPWPVDEAYEGERVRIAVGPVANRQLRTYVFARALPVPSDILVVTLPRPLGVVLEYDDRFRRATVVDLIDGTNADQRRKKAALNGDLAKDAVLPGDVLRAVTATNFVYPTRALFGAAAPERHIVVYGADKQSWSAICGALKKGEVKDGDVTLVLERRRPRAAKESGSAADIFS
;
A
#
# COMPACT_ATOMS: atom_id res chain seq x y z
N MET A 1 3.11 13.17 15.91
CA MET A 1 4.00 11.98 15.96
C MET A 1 5.36 12.35 15.38
N ALA A 2 6.26 12.82 16.22
CA ALA A 2 7.62 13.21 15.85
C ALA A 2 8.58 12.64 16.91
N MET A 3 8.77 11.32 16.91
CA MET A 3 9.76 10.66 17.79
C MET A 3 10.63 9.63 17.06
N SER A 4 10.49 9.47 15.74
CA SER A 4 11.27 8.50 14.97
C SER A 4 12.63 9.03 14.49
N SER A 5 12.90 10.34 14.58
CA SER A 5 14.09 10.93 13.95
C SER A 5 15.34 10.91 14.84
N THR A 6 15.20 10.76 16.15
CA THR A 6 16.33 10.88 17.09
C THR A 6 17.08 9.56 17.30
N ALA A 7 16.41 8.41 17.16
CA ALA A 7 17.07 7.11 17.34
C ALA A 7 18.06 6.76 16.20
N ALA A 8 17.77 7.18 14.96
CA ALA A 8 18.66 6.94 13.82
C ALA A 8 19.90 7.85 13.82
N GLN A 9 19.81 9.06 14.39
CA GLN A 9 20.96 9.97 14.51
C GLN A 9 21.99 9.52 15.57
N LEU A 10 21.55 8.79 16.61
CA LEU A 10 22.44 8.24 17.63
C LEU A 10 23.25 7.03 17.13
N ALA A 11 22.74 6.25 16.18
CA ALA A 11 23.47 5.13 15.59
C ALA A 11 24.59 5.58 14.64
N GLY A 12 24.45 6.75 14.00
CA GLY A 12 25.43 7.28 13.03
C GLY A 12 26.68 7.91 13.64
N GLN A 13 26.67 8.26 14.93
CA GLN A 13 27.81 8.92 15.59
C GLN A 13 28.71 7.98 16.41
N LEU A 14 28.39 6.69 16.50
CA LEU A 14 29.18 5.69 17.24
C LEU A 14 30.22 4.94 16.37
N LEU A 15 30.30 5.25 15.08
CA LEU A 15 31.21 4.61 14.12
C LEU A 15 32.37 5.49 13.66
N THR A 16 32.62 6.64 14.30
CA THR A 16 33.96 7.23 14.27
C THR A 16 34.88 6.36 15.10
N ALA A 17 35.40 5.32 14.46
CA ALA A 17 36.52 4.53 14.93
C ALA A 17 37.59 5.48 15.47
N ALA A 18 37.72 5.52 16.79
CA ALA A 18 38.92 6.01 17.42
C ALA A 18 40.05 5.15 16.84
N ALA A 19 40.87 5.74 15.97
CA ALA A 19 42.12 5.16 15.54
C ALA A 19 42.97 5.02 16.81
N PHE A 20 42.86 3.86 17.46
CA PHE A 20 43.67 3.50 18.61
C PHE A 20 45.08 3.26 18.07
N VAL A 21 45.87 4.32 17.96
CA VAL A 21 47.31 4.21 17.75
C VAL A 21 47.86 3.69 19.07
N SER A 22 48.15 2.38 19.13
CA SER A 22 48.75 1.77 20.30
C SER A 22 50.08 2.48 20.62
N PRO A 23 50.23 3.13 21.79
CA PRO A 23 51.50 3.71 22.16
C PRO A 23 52.55 2.60 22.25
N VAL A 24 53.74 2.84 21.73
CA VAL A 24 54.85 1.88 21.81
C VAL A 24 55.27 1.75 23.28
N CYS A 25 54.93 0.63 23.91
CA CYS A 25 55.28 0.32 25.29
C CYS A 25 56.63 -0.43 25.35
N PHE A 26 57.54 0.01 26.23
CA PHE A 26 58.85 -0.60 26.43
C PHE A 26 58.98 -1.37 27.76
N ASN A 27 57.91 -1.47 28.56
CA ASN A 27 57.89 -2.24 29.80
C ASN A 27 56.59 -3.04 29.96
N GLN A 28 56.66 -4.13 30.75
CA GLN A 28 55.56 -5.09 30.92
C GLN A 28 54.32 -4.47 31.57
N VAL A 29 54.51 -3.52 32.50
CA VAL A 29 53.40 -2.83 33.18
C VAL A 29 52.61 -1.95 32.20
N CYS A 30 53.28 -1.29 31.25
CA CYS A 30 52.64 -0.52 30.18
C CYS A 30 51.89 -1.43 29.21
N GLN A 31 52.46 -2.60 28.88
CA GLN A 31 51.83 -3.58 28.00
C GLN A 31 50.54 -4.14 28.61
N GLU A 32 50.53 -4.51 29.89
CA GLU A 32 49.32 -4.98 30.57
C GLU A 32 48.23 -3.90 30.66
N ALA A 33 48.62 -2.64 30.83
CA ALA A 33 47.68 -1.52 30.85
C ALA A 33 47.08 -1.23 29.46
N THR A 34 47.89 -1.33 28.40
CA THR A 34 47.42 -1.16 27.01
C THR A 34 46.52 -2.31 26.58
N ASP A 35 46.85 -3.55 26.93
CA ASP A 35 46.02 -4.72 26.64
C ASP A 35 44.65 -4.62 27.33
N ARG A 36 44.62 -4.20 28.61
CA ARG A 36 43.35 -3.94 29.32
C ARG A 36 42.53 -2.83 28.67
N ALA A 37 43.17 -1.72 28.30
CA ALA A 37 42.50 -0.60 27.64
C ALA A 37 41.92 -1.01 26.27
N PHE A 38 42.67 -1.79 25.49
CA PHE A 38 42.23 -2.32 24.21
C PHE A 38 41.04 -3.27 24.38
N LEU A 39 41.10 -4.21 25.33
CA LEU A 39 40.00 -5.13 25.61
C LEU A 39 38.73 -4.39 26.01
N ILE A 40 38.83 -3.39 26.88
CA ILE A 40 37.69 -2.54 27.28
C ILE A 40 37.13 -1.76 26.07
N ALA A 41 38.02 -1.16 25.28
CA ALA A 41 37.63 -0.38 24.10
C ALA A 41 36.93 -1.23 23.03
N LEU A 42 37.23 -2.53 22.94
CA LEU A 42 36.61 -3.44 21.99
C LEU A 42 35.34 -4.12 22.56
N SER A 43 35.34 -4.49 23.85
CA SER A 43 34.22 -5.21 24.46
C SER A 43 32.99 -4.33 24.68
N ILE A 44 33.18 -3.05 25.01
CA ILE A 44 32.05 -2.13 25.29
C ILE A 44 31.21 -1.90 24.02
N PRO A 45 31.77 -1.52 22.86
CA PRO A 45 30.98 -1.33 21.64
C PRO A 45 30.28 -2.61 21.18
N LEU A 46 30.93 -3.77 21.32
CA LEU A 46 30.32 -5.06 21.00
C LEU A 46 29.12 -5.37 21.91
N LEU A 47 29.25 -5.17 23.22
CA LEU A 47 28.15 -5.35 24.16
C LEU A 47 27.01 -4.36 23.92
N VAL A 48 27.33 -3.08 23.68
CA VAL A 48 26.34 -2.05 23.36
C VAL A 48 25.61 -2.39 22.06
N GLY A 49 26.36 -2.82 21.03
CA GLY A 49 25.78 -3.29 19.76
C GLY A 49 24.88 -4.51 19.94
N ALA A 50 25.30 -5.49 20.74
CA ALA A 50 24.51 -6.69 21.02
C ALA A 50 23.23 -6.38 21.82
N VAL A 51 23.30 -5.49 22.82
CA VAL A 51 22.14 -5.06 23.60
C VAL A 51 21.17 -4.24 22.74
N ALA A 52 21.68 -3.32 21.93
CA ALA A 52 20.85 -2.55 21.00
C ALA A 52 20.15 -3.48 20.00
N ALA A 53 20.88 -4.44 19.42
CA ALA A 53 20.31 -5.46 18.55
C ALA A 53 19.25 -6.31 19.27
N ALA A 54 19.52 -6.74 20.50
CA ALA A 54 18.57 -7.52 21.31
C ALA A 54 17.30 -6.73 21.67
N VAL A 55 17.39 -5.42 21.87
CA VAL A 55 16.23 -4.54 22.10
C VAL A 55 15.41 -4.35 20.83
N VAL A 56 16.08 -4.12 19.68
CA VAL A 56 15.41 -3.95 18.38
C VAL A 56 14.74 -5.25 17.91
N LEU A 57 15.37 -6.39 18.20
CA LEU A 57 14.88 -7.72 17.85
C LEU A 57 14.01 -8.34 18.94
N ARG A 58 13.74 -7.62 20.05
CA ARG A 58 12.93 -8.15 21.13
C ARG A 58 11.52 -8.40 20.60
N PRO A 59 10.96 -9.61 20.74
CA PRO A 59 9.55 -9.81 20.44
C PRO A 59 8.71 -8.88 21.32
N PRO A 60 7.64 -8.27 20.78
CA PRO A 60 6.80 -7.37 21.55
C PRO A 60 6.24 -8.07 22.79
N PRO A 61 5.94 -7.32 23.87
CA PRO A 61 5.38 -7.88 25.09
C PRO A 61 4.12 -8.70 24.76
N ARG A 62 4.04 -9.91 25.33
CA ARG A 62 2.95 -10.87 25.07
C ARG A 62 1.55 -10.30 25.32
N GLU A 63 1.45 -9.31 26.21
CA GLU A 63 0.23 -8.56 26.53
C GLU A 63 -0.42 -7.90 25.28
N LEU A 64 0.36 -7.49 24.29
CA LEU A 64 -0.16 -6.91 23.04
C LEU A 64 -0.69 -7.97 22.06
N THR A 65 -0.18 -9.20 22.17
CA THR A 65 -0.61 -10.33 21.33
C THR A 65 -1.86 -10.99 21.92
N GLU A 66 -1.93 -11.09 23.24
CA GLU A 66 -3.07 -11.68 23.96
C GLU A 66 -4.29 -10.73 24.04
N SER A 67 -4.08 -9.41 23.99
CA SER A 67 -5.16 -8.42 23.95
C SER A 67 -5.90 -8.35 22.60
N GLY A 68 -5.47 -9.12 21.60
CA GLY A 68 -6.05 -9.09 20.26
C GLY A 68 -5.85 -7.74 19.55
N ARG A 69 -4.86 -6.94 19.96
CA ARG A 69 -4.57 -5.63 19.34
C ARG A 69 -3.63 -5.71 18.15
N VAL A 70 -2.71 -6.67 18.19
CA VAL A 70 -1.73 -6.88 17.13
C VAL A 70 -2.19 -8.02 16.23
N PHE A 71 -2.40 -7.69 14.96
CA PHE A 71 -2.78 -8.64 13.93
C PHE A 71 -1.58 -8.87 13.03
N GLU A 72 -1.21 -10.13 12.86
CA GLU A 72 -0.22 -10.53 11.86
C GLU A 72 -0.97 -10.99 10.62
N ASP A 73 -0.68 -10.37 9.48
CA ASP A 73 -1.10 -10.90 8.19
C ASP A 73 -0.25 -12.16 7.91
N PRO A 74 -0.86 -13.36 7.84
CA PRO A 74 -0.12 -14.60 7.71
C PRO A 74 0.66 -14.70 6.38
N VAL A 75 0.26 -13.91 5.38
CA VAL A 75 0.87 -13.93 4.04
C VAL A 75 2.10 -13.04 3.97
N THR A 76 2.03 -11.83 4.53
CA THR A 76 3.14 -10.85 4.48
C THR A 76 4.00 -10.85 5.73
N GLY A 77 3.53 -11.45 6.83
CA GLY A 77 4.15 -11.32 8.15
C GLY A 77 4.11 -9.89 8.71
N THR A 78 3.37 -8.99 8.07
CA THR A 78 3.26 -7.60 8.54
C THR A 78 2.32 -7.57 9.74
N ARG A 79 2.81 -6.94 10.81
CA ARG A 79 2.05 -6.74 12.03
C ARG A 79 1.38 -5.37 12.01
N PHE A 80 0.09 -5.35 12.30
CA PHE A 80 -0.73 -4.15 12.42
C PHE A 80 -1.23 -4.03 13.85
N GLU A 81 -1.14 -2.84 14.42
CA GLU A 81 -1.75 -2.53 15.72
C GLU A 81 -3.06 -1.79 15.46
N ALA A 82 -4.19 -2.40 15.83
CA ALA A 82 -5.47 -1.71 15.74
C ALA A 82 -5.67 -0.75 16.92
N PRO A 83 -6.36 0.39 16.70
CA PRO A 83 -6.82 1.24 17.79
C PRO A 83 -7.68 0.48 18.80
N GLU A 84 -7.70 0.95 20.05
CA GLU A 84 -8.47 0.29 21.12
C GLU A 84 -9.95 0.16 20.76
N GLY A 85 -10.50 -1.06 20.88
CA GLY A 85 -11.92 -1.34 20.65
C GLY A 85 -12.32 -1.66 19.21
N VAL A 86 -11.37 -1.67 18.26
CA VAL A 86 -11.64 -1.99 16.85
C VAL A 86 -11.40 -3.49 16.60
N THR A 87 -12.45 -4.20 16.14
CA THR A 87 -12.31 -5.60 15.70
C THR A 87 -12.12 -5.61 14.19
N PRO A 88 -10.98 -6.09 13.66
CA PRO A 88 -10.74 -6.04 12.24
C PRO A 88 -11.67 -7.00 11.49
N GLU A 89 -12.21 -6.52 10.38
CA GLU A 89 -13.01 -7.30 9.47
C GLU A 89 -12.15 -8.42 8.86
N ARG A 90 -12.69 -9.63 8.91
CA ARG A 90 -12.14 -10.79 8.21
C ARG A 90 -13.11 -11.22 7.12
N ASP A 91 -12.57 -11.60 5.98
CA ASP A 91 -13.35 -12.15 4.90
C ASP A 91 -13.80 -13.60 5.18
N LYS A 92 -14.52 -14.19 4.24
CA LYS A 92 -15.05 -15.56 4.37
C LYS A 92 -13.95 -16.63 4.50
N ASN A 93 -12.71 -16.32 4.11
CA ASN A 93 -11.58 -17.22 4.22
C ASN A 93 -10.78 -16.99 5.52
N GLY A 94 -11.19 -16.00 6.33
CA GLY A 94 -10.49 -15.59 7.55
C GLY A 94 -9.36 -14.58 7.31
N ASP A 95 -9.17 -14.12 6.07
CA ASP A 95 -8.15 -13.14 5.71
C ASP A 95 -8.60 -11.73 6.08
N LEU A 96 -7.65 -10.84 6.44
CA LEU A 96 -7.97 -9.46 6.80
C LEU A 96 -8.48 -8.68 5.57
N ALA A 97 -9.51 -7.87 5.79
CA ALA A 97 -9.94 -6.88 4.81
C ALA A 97 -9.20 -5.55 5.01
N PHE A 98 -8.86 -4.88 3.91
CA PHE A 98 -8.02 -3.69 3.94
C PHE A 98 -8.68 -2.48 3.28
N ARG A 99 -8.45 -1.29 3.81
CA ARG A 99 -8.67 -0.03 3.11
C ARG A 99 -7.35 0.42 2.48
N PRO A 100 -7.32 0.74 1.18
CA PRO A 100 -6.12 1.27 0.57
C PRO A 100 -5.96 2.77 0.88
N ILE A 101 -4.87 3.15 1.54
CA ILE A 101 -4.51 4.54 1.80
C ILE A 101 -3.12 4.77 1.21
N SER A 102 -3.04 5.41 0.04
CA SER A 102 -1.78 5.46 -0.72
C SER A 102 -1.26 4.03 -0.93
N TYR A 103 0.03 3.76 -0.71
CA TYR A 103 0.63 2.42 -0.82
C TYR A 103 0.40 1.51 0.40
N THR A 104 -0.22 2.00 1.46
CA THR A 104 -0.36 1.26 2.71
C THR A 104 -1.75 0.63 2.79
N PRO A 105 -1.86 -0.71 2.84
CA PRO A 105 -3.11 -1.37 3.20
C PRO A 105 -3.34 -1.19 4.71
N TRP A 106 -4.51 -0.69 5.08
CA TRP A 106 -4.88 -0.48 6.49
C TRP A 106 -6.04 -1.43 6.86
N PRO A 107 -5.94 -2.25 7.92
CA PRO A 107 -7.06 -3.09 8.34
C PRO A 107 -8.33 -2.26 8.62
N VAL A 108 -9.49 -2.75 8.19
CA VAL A 108 -10.79 -2.10 8.45
C VAL A 108 -11.52 -2.76 9.60
N ASP A 109 -12.37 -2.00 10.28
CA ASP A 109 -13.33 -2.52 11.27
C ASP A 109 -14.44 -3.31 10.57
N GLU A 110 -14.98 -4.34 11.22
CA GLU A 110 -16.16 -5.09 10.77
C GLU A 110 -17.37 -4.18 10.53
N ALA A 111 -17.52 -3.13 11.34
CA ALA A 111 -18.59 -2.14 11.18
C ALA A 111 -18.33 -1.12 10.05
N TYR A 112 -17.21 -1.22 9.32
CA TYR A 112 -16.85 -0.24 8.30
C TYR A 112 -17.78 -0.30 7.08
N GLU A 113 -18.41 0.84 6.76
CA GLU A 113 -19.29 0.95 5.59
C GLU A 113 -18.47 1.06 4.29
N GLY A 114 -18.82 0.23 3.30
CA GLY A 114 -18.17 0.26 1.99
C GLY A 114 -18.44 -0.97 1.14
N GLU A 115 -17.98 -0.91 -0.10
CA GLU A 115 -18.07 -2.03 -1.04
C GLU A 115 -16.80 -2.89 -0.93
N ARG A 116 -16.99 -4.21 -0.79
CA ARG A 116 -15.91 -5.18 -0.65
C ARG A 116 -15.50 -5.68 -2.03
N VAL A 117 -14.24 -5.51 -2.37
CA VAL A 117 -13.68 -5.82 -3.69
C VAL A 117 -12.47 -6.73 -3.52
N ARG A 118 -12.37 -7.80 -4.32
CA ARG A 118 -11.19 -8.67 -4.32
C ARG A 118 -10.23 -8.26 -5.44
N ILE A 119 -8.98 -7.95 -5.08
CA ILE A 119 -7.93 -7.50 -6.01
C ILE A 119 -6.73 -8.42 -5.90
N ALA A 120 -6.18 -8.83 -7.05
CA ALA A 120 -4.99 -9.67 -7.10
C ALA A 120 -3.72 -8.84 -6.82
N VAL A 121 -3.05 -9.12 -5.70
CA VAL A 121 -1.86 -8.41 -5.22
C VAL A 121 -0.79 -9.39 -4.72
N GLY A 122 0.43 -8.90 -4.47
CA GLY A 122 1.57 -9.71 -4.03
C GLY A 122 2.64 -9.87 -5.13
N PRO A 123 3.54 -10.85 -5.02
CA PRO A 123 4.60 -11.07 -6.00
C PRO A 123 4.04 -11.18 -7.43
N VAL A 124 4.70 -10.55 -8.41
CA VAL A 124 4.24 -10.56 -9.81
C VAL A 124 4.01 -11.99 -10.33
N ALA A 125 4.85 -12.95 -9.93
CA ALA A 125 4.76 -14.36 -10.33
C ALA A 125 3.65 -15.15 -9.61
N ASN A 126 3.19 -14.71 -8.43
CA ASN A 126 2.22 -15.43 -7.62
C ASN A 126 1.30 -14.43 -6.89
N ARG A 127 0.33 -13.90 -7.62
CA ARG A 127 -0.64 -12.94 -7.09
C ARG A 127 -1.73 -13.66 -6.31
N GLN A 128 -2.16 -13.07 -5.21
CA GLN A 128 -3.23 -13.58 -4.37
C GLN A 128 -4.38 -12.57 -4.32
N LEU A 129 -5.61 -13.06 -4.33
CA LEU A 129 -6.80 -12.22 -4.21
C LEU A 129 -6.96 -11.75 -2.76
N ARG A 130 -6.79 -10.45 -2.52
CA ARG A 130 -7.05 -9.83 -1.23
C ARG A 130 -8.29 -8.96 -1.24
N THR A 131 -8.98 -8.92 -0.12
CA THR A 131 -10.22 -8.14 0.05
C THR A 131 -9.88 -6.71 0.43
N TYR A 132 -10.35 -5.75 -0.37
CA TYR A 132 -10.24 -4.33 -0.13
C TYR A 132 -11.62 -3.70 0.03
N VAL A 133 -11.77 -2.78 0.97
CA VAL A 133 -13.03 -2.09 1.25
C VAL A 133 -12.95 -0.64 0.84
N PHE A 134 -13.91 -0.22 0.00
CA PHE A 134 -14.01 1.13 -0.52
C PHE A 134 -15.29 1.79 -0.04
N ALA A 135 -15.17 2.80 0.82
CA ALA A 135 -16.29 3.68 1.15
C ALA A 135 -16.68 4.49 -0.10
N ARG A 136 -17.97 4.67 -0.39
CA ARG A 136 -18.44 5.50 -1.50
C ARG A 136 -18.07 6.95 -1.25
N ALA A 137 -17.50 7.62 -2.25
CA ALA A 137 -17.07 9.02 -2.13
C ALA A 137 -18.03 9.97 -2.85
N LEU A 138 -18.82 9.48 -3.79
CA LEU A 138 -19.84 10.28 -4.45
C LEU A 138 -21.06 10.46 -3.54
N PRO A 139 -21.64 11.68 -3.47
CA PRO A 139 -22.83 11.95 -2.67
C PRO A 139 -24.12 11.39 -3.31
N VAL A 140 -24.01 10.80 -4.50
CA VAL A 140 -25.12 10.20 -5.25
C VAL A 140 -24.99 8.68 -5.22
N PRO A 141 -26.08 7.92 -5.44
CA PRO A 141 -25.99 6.47 -5.60
C PRO A 141 -24.94 6.10 -6.65
N SER A 142 -23.96 5.30 -6.23
CA SER A 142 -22.80 4.92 -7.03
C SER A 142 -22.45 3.46 -6.80
N ASP A 143 -21.69 2.90 -7.75
CA ASP A 143 -21.17 1.54 -7.71
C ASP A 143 -19.64 1.58 -7.79
N ILE A 144 -18.98 0.71 -7.02
CA ILE A 144 -17.54 0.51 -7.14
C ILE A 144 -17.28 -0.57 -8.19
N LEU A 145 -16.50 -0.23 -9.21
CA LEU A 145 -16.17 -1.07 -10.34
C LEU A 145 -14.69 -1.43 -10.33
N VAL A 146 -14.37 -2.61 -10.84
CA VAL A 146 -13.02 -3.16 -10.83
C VAL A 146 -12.67 -3.55 -12.25
N VAL A 147 -11.87 -2.72 -12.91
CA VAL A 147 -11.59 -2.88 -14.33
C VAL A 147 -10.10 -3.17 -14.51
N THR A 148 -9.79 -4.35 -15.05
CA THR A 148 -8.41 -4.77 -15.32
C THR A 148 -8.09 -4.55 -16.80
N LEU A 149 -7.09 -3.72 -17.09
CA LEU A 149 -6.67 -3.33 -18.43
C LEU A 149 -5.19 -3.64 -18.67
N PRO A 150 -4.80 -4.04 -19.89
CA PRO A 150 -3.40 -4.15 -20.26
C PRO A 150 -2.74 -2.76 -20.37
N ARG A 151 -1.41 -2.74 -20.31
CA ARG A 151 -0.61 -1.53 -20.61
C ARG A 151 -0.36 -1.42 -22.13
N PRO A 152 -0.39 -0.22 -22.74
CA PRO A 152 -0.79 1.06 -22.17
C PRO A 152 -2.30 1.12 -21.88
N LEU A 153 -2.68 1.83 -20.81
CA LEU A 153 -4.07 1.86 -20.31
C LEU A 153 -5.06 2.46 -21.32
N GLY A 154 -4.66 3.50 -22.06
CA GLY A 154 -5.56 4.21 -22.98
C GLY A 154 -6.64 5.05 -22.30
N VAL A 155 -6.46 5.39 -21.02
CA VAL A 155 -7.42 6.20 -20.22
C VAL A 155 -6.83 7.58 -19.98
N VAL A 156 -7.60 8.62 -20.27
CA VAL A 156 -7.26 10.02 -19.98
C VAL A 156 -7.93 10.42 -18.67
N LEU A 157 -7.11 10.76 -17.68
CA LEU A 157 -7.53 11.18 -16.35
C LEU A 157 -7.24 12.67 -16.17
N GLU A 158 -8.19 13.38 -15.57
CA GLU A 158 -8.01 14.75 -15.09
C GLU A 158 -8.17 14.78 -13.57
N TYR A 159 -7.45 15.69 -12.91
CA TYR A 159 -7.52 15.84 -11.48
C TYR A 159 -8.34 17.07 -11.10
N ASP A 160 -9.38 16.83 -10.31
CA ASP A 160 -10.22 17.88 -9.77
C ASP A 160 -9.67 18.30 -8.39
N ASP A 161 -8.98 19.45 -8.35
CA ASP A 161 -8.38 20.00 -7.13
C ASP A 161 -9.42 20.33 -6.05
N ARG A 162 -10.65 20.69 -6.44
CA ARG A 162 -11.71 21.08 -5.49
C ARG A 162 -12.17 19.88 -4.67
N PHE A 163 -12.33 18.74 -5.32
CA PHE A 163 -12.78 17.50 -4.66
C PHE A 163 -11.63 16.53 -4.36
N ARG A 164 -10.40 16.88 -4.77
CA ARG A 164 -9.17 16.09 -4.61
C ARG A 164 -9.31 14.64 -5.10
N ARG A 165 -9.77 14.51 -6.35
CA ARG A 165 -10.04 13.21 -6.98
C ARG A 165 -9.67 13.24 -8.46
N ALA A 166 -9.21 12.11 -8.97
CA ALA A 166 -8.99 11.93 -10.40
C ALA A 166 -10.24 11.36 -11.05
N THR A 167 -10.64 11.91 -12.20
CA THR A 167 -11.80 11.48 -12.97
C THR A 167 -11.39 11.12 -14.38
N VAL A 168 -12.02 10.09 -14.94
CA VAL A 168 -11.86 9.73 -16.35
C VAL A 168 -12.57 10.77 -17.19
N VAL A 169 -11.84 11.44 -18.07
CA VAL A 169 -12.41 12.44 -18.97
C VAL A 169 -12.63 11.86 -20.35
N ASP A 170 -11.67 11.08 -20.84
CA ASP A 170 -11.76 10.48 -22.16
C ASP A 170 -10.95 9.18 -22.24
N LEU A 171 -11.11 8.45 -23.35
CA LEU A 171 -10.33 7.27 -23.69
C LEU A 171 -9.63 7.50 -25.03
N ILE A 172 -8.39 7.05 -25.15
CA ILE A 172 -7.64 7.16 -26.40
C ILE A 172 -8.23 6.19 -27.43
N ASP A 173 -8.61 6.70 -28.59
CA ASP A 173 -9.22 5.90 -29.66
C ASP A 173 -8.32 4.75 -30.11
N GLY A 174 -8.95 3.60 -30.39
CA GLY A 174 -8.27 2.39 -30.85
C GLY A 174 -7.60 1.57 -29.76
N THR A 175 -7.48 2.09 -28.54
CA THR A 175 -6.92 1.35 -27.39
C THR A 175 -7.88 0.30 -26.86
N ASN A 176 -7.37 -0.63 -26.04
CA ASN A 176 -8.19 -1.66 -25.40
C ASN A 176 -9.31 -1.06 -24.52
N ALA A 177 -9.06 0.07 -23.86
CA ALA A 177 -10.09 0.77 -23.08
C ALA A 177 -11.23 1.28 -23.97
N ASP A 178 -10.90 1.94 -25.08
CA ASP A 178 -11.89 2.42 -26.06
C ASP A 178 -12.68 1.25 -26.69
N GLN A 179 -12.00 0.18 -27.09
CA GLN A 179 -12.66 -1.01 -27.64
C GLN A 179 -13.64 -1.64 -26.64
N ARG A 180 -13.28 -1.72 -25.35
CA ARG A 180 -14.18 -2.22 -24.30
C ARG A 180 -15.35 -1.29 -24.06
N ARG A 181 -15.15 0.04 -24.06
CA ARG A 181 -16.24 1.02 -24.02
C ARG A 181 -17.22 0.81 -25.18
N LYS A 182 -16.70 0.67 -26.41
CA LYS A 182 -17.53 0.45 -27.61
C LYS A 182 -18.33 -0.85 -27.50
N LYS A 183 -17.74 -1.93 -26.97
CA LYS A 183 -18.46 -3.19 -26.70
C LYS A 183 -19.52 -3.03 -25.60
N ALA A 184 -19.22 -2.30 -24.53
CA ALA A 184 -20.17 -2.00 -23.45
C ALA A 184 -21.35 -1.13 -23.92
N ALA A 185 -21.15 -0.26 -24.90
CA ALA A 185 -22.23 0.50 -25.51
C ALA A 185 -23.22 -0.40 -26.29
N LEU A 186 -22.76 -1.54 -26.79
CA LEU A 186 -23.59 -2.54 -27.47
C LEU A 186 -24.24 -3.52 -26.47
N ASN A 187 -23.57 -3.81 -25.35
CA ASN A 187 -24.06 -4.71 -24.31
C ASN A 187 -23.88 -4.10 -22.92
N GLY A 188 -25.00 -3.70 -22.30
CA GLY A 188 -25.01 -3.06 -20.98
C GLY A 188 -24.42 -3.91 -19.85
N ASP A 189 -24.42 -5.23 -19.96
CA ASP A 189 -23.82 -6.10 -18.94
C ASP A 189 -22.30 -5.95 -18.88
N LEU A 190 -21.67 -5.70 -20.04
CA LEU A 190 -20.23 -5.47 -20.16
C LEU A 190 -19.81 -4.08 -19.68
N ALA A 191 -20.76 -3.19 -19.35
CA ALA A 191 -20.44 -1.87 -18.83
C ALA A 191 -19.67 -1.92 -17.52
N LYS A 192 -19.84 -2.97 -16.72
CA LYS A 192 -19.09 -3.17 -15.46
C LYS A 192 -17.60 -3.41 -15.69
N ASP A 193 -17.24 -3.95 -16.85
CA ASP A 193 -15.86 -4.31 -17.24
C ASP A 193 -15.18 -3.25 -18.12
N ALA A 194 -15.87 -2.15 -18.40
CA ALA A 194 -15.38 -1.04 -19.22
C ALA A 194 -15.19 0.20 -18.37
N VAL A 195 -14.13 0.97 -18.65
CA VAL A 195 -13.93 2.31 -18.11
C VAL A 195 -14.78 3.28 -18.91
N LEU A 196 -15.50 4.18 -18.24
CA LEU A 196 -16.33 5.19 -18.89
C LEU A 196 -15.92 6.61 -18.48
N PRO A 197 -16.07 7.61 -19.37
CA PRO A 197 -15.98 9.02 -18.99
C PRO A 197 -16.92 9.36 -17.83
N GLY A 198 -16.42 10.12 -16.86
CA GLY A 198 -17.10 10.48 -15.63
C GLY A 198 -16.85 9.55 -14.44
N ASP A 199 -16.20 8.38 -14.66
CA ASP A 199 -15.79 7.50 -13.58
C ASP A 199 -14.73 8.16 -12.69
N VAL A 200 -14.82 7.98 -11.38
CA VAL A 200 -13.84 8.50 -10.41
C VAL A 200 -12.83 7.42 -10.06
N LEU A 201 -11.54 7.70 -10.21
CA LEU A 201 -10.48 6.77 -9.79
C LEU A 201 -10.39 6.73 -8.26
N ARG A 202 -10.64 5.55 -7.68
CA ARG A 202 -10.56 5.29 -6.23
C ARG A 202 -9.25 4.59 -5.85
N ALA A 203 -8.78 3.68 -6.69
CA ALA A 203 -7.48 3.04 -6.53
C ALA A 203 -6.93 2.49 -7.85
N VAL A 204 -5.64 2.21 -7.87
CA VAL A 204 -4.96 1.55 -8.99
C VAL A 204 -3.92 0.58 -8.47
N THR A 205 -3.75 -0.57 -9.12
CA THR A 205 -2.61 -1.44 -8.84
C THR A 205 -1.33 -0.85 -9.41
N ALA A 206 -0.29 -0.77 -8.60
CA ALA A 206 1.04 -0.30 -8.98
C ALA A 206 2.10 -1.35 -8.61
N THR A 207 3.21 -1.38 -9.35
CA THR A 207 4.34 -2.24 -8.99
C THR A 207 5.22 -1.53 -7.96
N ASN A 208 5.54 -2.22 -6.87
CA ASN A 208 6.51 -1.79 -5.87
C ASN A 208 7.63 -2.82 -5.71
N PHE A 209 8.81 -2.36 -5.29
CA PHE A 209 9.94 -3.24 -5.00
C PHE A 209 9.96 -3.58 -3.50
N VAL A 210 9.91 -4.86 -3.19
CA VAL A 210 10.05 -5.37 -1.82
C VAL A 210 11.46 -5.94 -1.69
N TYR A 211 12.17 -5.48 -0.66
CA TYR A 211 13.52 -5.91 -0.33
C TYR A 211 13.42 -6.89 0.84
N PRO A 212 13.33 -8.20 0.59
CA PRO A 212 13.40 -9.18 1.68
C PRO A 212 14.75 -9.05 2.40
N THR A 213 14.83 -9.47 3.67
CA THR A 213 16.06 -9.35 4.47
C THR A 213 17.29 -9.94 3.77
N ARG A 214 17.13 -11.03 3.00
CA ARG A 214 18.21 -11.63 2.19
C ARG A 214 18.71 -10.70 1.07
N ALA A 215 17.83 -9.89 0.50
CA ALA A 215 18.20 -8.91 -0.53
C ALA A 215 19.00 -7.73 0.04
N LEU A 216 18.79 -7.37 1.30
CA LEU A 216 19.56 -6.29 1.96
C LEU A 216 21.06 -6.61 2.07
N PHE A 217 21.41 -7.91 2.08
CA PHE A 217 22.80 -8.38 2.10
C PHE A 217 23.29 -8.88 0.73
N GLY A 218 22.58 -8.55 -0.35
CA GLY A 218 22.97 -8.92 -1.73
C GLY A 218 22.81 -10.41 -2.07
N ALA A 219 22.20 -11.22 -1.19
CA ALA A 219 22.02 -12.65 -1.42
C ALA A 219 20.79 -12.98 -2.29
N ALA A 220 19.93 -11.99 -2.56
CA ALA A 220 18.76 -12.14 -3.43
C ALA A 220 18.46 -10.83 -4.15
N ALA A 221 17.92 -10.90 -5.37
CA ALA A 221 17.43 -9.72 -6.07
C ALA A 221 16.14 -9.19 -5.41
N PRO A 222 15.85 -7.88 -5.50
CA PRO A 222 14.58 -7.32 -5.04
C PRO A 222 13.40 -7.95 -5.79
N GLU A 223 12.32 -8.24 -5.07
CA GLU A 223 11.11 -8.79 -5.66
C GLU A 223 10.16 -7.68 -6.09
N ARG A 224 9.50 -7.89 -7.23
CA ARG A 224 8.45 -6.99 -7.73
C ARG A 224 7.11 -7.47 -7.21
N HIS A 225 6.40 -6.59 -6.52
CA HIS A 225 5.09 -6.87 -5.94
C HIS A 225 4.05 -5.92 -6.54
N ILE A 226 2.90 -6.44 -6.91
CA ILE A 226 1.72 -5.66 -7.26
C ILE A 226 1.01 -5.27 -5.96
N VAL A 227 0.84 -3.97 -5.76
CA VAL A 227 0.17 -3.40 -4.58
C VAL A 227 -0.96 -2.48 -5.02
N VAL A 228 -1.99 -2.32 -4.18
CA VAL A 228 -3.08 -1.37 -4.44
C VAL A 228 -2.69 -0.01 -3.90
N TYR A 229 -2.66 0.99 -4.78
CA TYR A 229 -2.51 2.40 -4.43
C TYR A 229 -3.89 3.06 -4.31
N GLY A 230 -4.26 3.48 -3.09
CA GLY A 230 -5.48 4.25 -2.85
C GLY A 230 -5.33 5.69 -3.35
N ALA A 231 -6.17 6.11 -4.29
CA ALA A 231 -6.12 7.42 -4.95
C ALA A 231 -6.90 8.51 -4.20
N ASP A 232 -7.73 8.15 -3.22
CA ASP A 232 -8.58 9.09 -2.50
C ASP A 232 -7.78 10.14 -1.73
N LYS A 233 -8.13 11.41 -1.98
CA LYS A 233 -7.53 12.60 -1.33
C LYS A 233 -6.00 12.69 -1.52
N GLN A 234 -5.44 11.93 -2.45
CA GLN A 234 -4.01 11.98 -2.78
C GLN A 234 -3.72 13.09 -3.78
N SER A 235 -2.49 13.60 -3.79
CA SER A 235 -2.08 14.60 -4.78
C SER A 235 -2.04 14.00 -6.18
N TRP A 236 -2.28 14.83 -7.19
CA TRP A 236 -2.20 14.41 -8.59
C TRP A 236 -0.84 13.81 -8.95
N SER A 237 0.25 14.41 -8.45
CA SER A 237 1.61 13.92 -8.65
C SER A 237 1.81 12.50 -8.13
N ALA A 238 1.22 12.16 -6.99
CA ALA A 238 1.34 10.84 -6.38
C ALA A 238 0.51 9.80 -7.15
N ILE A 239 -0.70 10.16 -7.59
CA ILE A 239 -1.55 9.32 -8.46
C ILE A 239 -0.84 9.04 -9.79
N CYS A 240 -0.29 10.07 -10.44
CA CYS A 240 0.51 9.92 -11.65
C CYS A 240 1.74 9.03 -11.42
N GLY A 241 2.42 9.19 -10.29
CA GLY A 241 3.53 8.33 -9.89
C GLY A 241 3.12 6.86 -9.78
N ALA A 242 1.99 6.58 -9.15
CA ALA A 242 1.45 5.22 -9.04
C ALA A 242 1.06 4.62 -10.40
N LEU A 243 0.40 5.38 -11.27
CA LEU A 243 0.02 4.92 -12.62
C LEU A 243 1.24 4.60 -13.50
N LYS A 244 2.30 5.41 -13.37
CA LYS A 244 3.57 5.22 -14.07
C LYS A 244 4.39 4.05 -13.53
N LYS A 245 4.15 3.62 -12.28
CA LYS A 245 4.87 2.49 -11.69
C LYS A 245 4.39 1.17 -12.27
N GLY A 246 5.33 0.45 -12.86
CA GLY A 246 5.15 -0.88 -13.42
C GLY A 246 5.47 -0.94 -14.91
N GLU A 247 5.84 -2.12 -15.37
CA GLU A 247 6.22 -2.42 -16.74
C GLU A 247 5.20 -3.34 -17.40
N VAL A 248 5.25 -3.48 -18.73
CA VAL A 248 4.37 -4.40 -19.47
C VAL A 248 4.53 -5.85 -18.99
N LYS A 249 5.76 -6.27 -18.65
CA LYS A 249 6.03 -7.61 -18.11
C LYS A 249 5.43 -7.86 -16.73
N ASP A 250 5.06 -6.81 -16.00
CA ASP A 250 4.38 -6.98 -14.72
C ASP A 250 2.94 -7.43 -14.90
N GLY A 251 2.39 -7.36 -16.12
CA GLY A 251 1.04 -7.74 -16.49
C GLY A 251 0.04 -6.59 -16.44
N ASP A 252 -1.24 -6.96 -16.43
CA ASP A 252 -2.35 -6.01 -16.47
C ASP A 252 -2.46 -5.18 -15.18
N VAL A 253 -3.06 -4.00 -15.33
CA VAL A 253 -3.33 -3.03 -14.27
C VAL A 253 -4.80 -3.05 -13.94
N THR A 254 -5.13 -3.19 -12.66
CA THR A 254 -6.50 -3.08 -12.15
C THR A 254 -6.76 -1.66 -11.65
N LEU A 255 -7.79 -1.03 -12.20
CA LEU A 255 -8.35 0.24 -11.76
C LEU A 255 -9.59 -0.04 -10.92
N VAL A 256 -9.68 0.58 -9.75
CA VAL A 256 -10.91 0.64 -8.96
C VAL A 256 -11.55 1.99 -9.20
N LEU A 257 -12.74 1.98 -9.78
CA LEU A 257 -13.47 3.15 -10.21
C LEU A 257 -14.77 3.27 -9.43
N GLU A 258 -15.25 4.49 -9.21
CA GLU A 258 -16.59 4.74 -8.69
C GLU A 258 -17.42 5.39 -9.78
N ARG A 259 -18.52 4.74 -10.15
CA ARG A 259 -19.44 5.19 -11.20
C ARG A 259 -20.76 5.63 -10.60
N ARG A 260 -21.30 6.74 -11.08
CA ARG A 260 -22.66 7.18 -10.73
C ARG A 260 -23.68 6.24 -11.35
N ARG A 261 -24.65 5.79 -10.56
CA ARG A 261 -25.81 5.09 -11.12
C ARG A 261 -26.59 6.05 -12.03
N PRO A 262 -27.05 5.60 -13.20
CA PRO A 262 -27.97 6.38 -14.01
C PRO A 262 -29.16 6.77 -13.14
N ARG A 263 -29.54 8.04 -13.18
CA ARG A 263 -30.80 8.46 -12.56
C ARG A 263 -31.90 7.67 -13.24
N ALA A 264 -32.71 6.93 -12.49
CA ALA A 264 -33.91 6.29 -13.04
C ALA A 264 -34.66 7.36 -13.83
N ALA A 265 -34.97 7.08 -15.10
CA ALA A 265 -35.70 8.01 -15.93
C ALA A 265 -36.94 8.42 -15.13
N LYS A 266 -37.09 9.73 -14.88
CA LYS A 266 -38.30 10.26 -14.26
C LYS A 266 -39.41 9.79 -15.18
N GLU A 267 -40.24 8.84 -14.72
CA GLU A 267 -41.41 8.39 -15.47
C GLU A 267 -42.08 9.65 -15.98
N SER A 268 -42.05 9.85 -17.29
CA SER A 268 -42.71 10.97 -17.92
C SER A 268 -44.17 10.79 -17.54
N GLY A 269 -44.64 11.60 -16.58
CA GLY A 269 -46.02 11.59 -16.13
C GLY A 269 -46.88 11.50 -17.37
N SER A 270 -47.69 10.45 -17.43
CA SER A 270 -48.42 10.12 -18.64
C SER A 270 -49.18 11.38 -19.06
N ALA A 271 -49.08 11.75 -20.33
CA ALA A 271 -49.81 12.87 -20.90
C ALA A 271 -51.34 12.68 -20.84
N ALA A 272 -51.85 11.64 -20.17
CA ALA A 272 -53.27 11.39 -19.95
C ALA A 272 -53.90 12.35 -18.92
N ASP A 273 -53.12 12.98 -18.04
CA ASP A 273 -53.68 13.88 -17.01
C ASP A 273 -53.85 15.34 -17.46
N ILE A 274 -53.53 15.69 -18.71
CA ILE A 274 -53.70 17.07 -19.24
C ILE A 274 -55.10 17.27 -19.86
N PHE A 275 -55.85 16.19 -20.12
CA PHE A 275 -57.17 16.24 -20.73
C PHE A 275 -58.30 15.67 -19.86
N SER A 276 -58.07 15.54 -18.55
CA SER A 276 -59.08 15.11 -17.58
C SER A 276 -59.72 16.30 -16.86
#